data_AF-A2AUT1-F1
#
_entry.id   AF-A2AUT1-F1
#
_cell.length_a   1.000
_cell.length_b   1.000
_cell.length_c   1.000
_cell.angle_alpha   90.00
_cell.angle_beta   90.00
_cell.angle_gamma   90.00
#
_symmetry.space_group_name_H-M   'P 1'
#
loop_
_entity.id
_entity.type
_entity.pdbx_description
1 polymer ?
#
loop_
_entity_poly.entity_id
_entity_poly.type
_entity_poly.pdbx_seq_one_letter_code
_entity_poly.pdbx_strand_id
1 'polypeptide(L)'
;MSLKLKEEERMTEMILEYKNQLCKQNKLIQEKKENVLKMIAEVKGKEQESEELTAKIQELKEEYARKRETISTANKANEERLKGLQKSADLYRDYLGLEIRKIHGNKLQFIFTSIDPKNPESPYMFSMSINEA
;
A
#
# COMPACT_ATOMS: atom_id res chain seq x y z
N MET A 1 -89.78 -6.18 2.93
CA MET A 1 -88.42 -6.61 2.55
C MET A 1 -88.14 -7.93 3.26
N SER A 2 -87.86 -9.03 2.55
CA SER A 2 -87.71 -10.37 3.17
C SER A 2 -86.38 -10.48 3.94
N LEU A 3 -86.35 -11.24 5.04
CA LEU A 3 -85.15 -11.44 5.86
C LEU A 3 -83.96 -12.01 5.05
N LYS A 4 -84.24 -12.90 4.10
CA LYS A 4 -83.24 -13.49 3.20
C LYS A 4 -82.49 -12.46 2.36
N LEU A 5 -83.18 -11.42 1.87
CA LEU A 5 -82.54 -10.38 1.05
C LEU A 5 -81.51 -9.58 1.86
N LYS A 6 -81.84 -9.26 3.12
CA LYS A 6 -80.93 -8.55 4.03
C LYS A 6 -79.70 -9.38 4.42
N GLU A 7 -79.85 -10.70 4.51
CA GLU A 7 -78.72 -11.61 4.76
C GLU A 7 -77.78 -11.72 3.55
N GLU A 8 -78.33 -11.78 2.34
CA GLU A 8 -77.54 -11.73 1.09
C GLU A 8 -76.77 -10.41 0.93
N GLU A 9 -77.40 -9.27 1.23
CA GLU A 9 -76.74 -7.96 1.21
C GLU A 9 -75.55 -7.93 2.18
N ARG A 10 -75.72 -8.40 3.42
CA ARG A 10 -74.63 -8.50 4.41
C ARG A 10 -73.51 -9.43 3.97
N MET A 11 -73.83 -10.59 3.39
CA MET A 11 -72.81 -11.50 2.86
C MET A 11 -72.02 -10.84 1.73
N THR A 12 -72.69 -10.08 0.87
CA THR A 12 -72.06 -9.38 -0.26
C THR A 12 -71.10 -8.29 0.23
N GLU A 13 -71.50 -7.50 1.23
CA GLU A 13 -70.65 -6.49 1.86
C GLU A 13 -69.40 -7.13 2.49
N MET A 14 -69.58 -8.23 3.22
CA MET A 14 -68.47 -8.94 3.87
C MET A 14 -67.48 -9.52 2.85
N ILE A 15 -67.98 -10.10 1.74
CA ILE A 15 -67.14 -10.59 0.63
C ILE A 15 -66.35 -9.44 0.00
N LEU A 16 -66.98 -8.28 -0.20
CA LEU A 16 -66.31 -7.09 -0.75
C LEU A 16 -65.20 -6.60 0.18
N GLU A 17 -65.45 -6.59 1.48
CA GLU A 17 -64.46 -6.20 2.49
C GLU A 17 -63.26 -7.15 2.50
N TYR A 18 -63.49 -8.48 2.50
CA TYR A 18 -62.42 -9.48 2.39
C TYR A 18 -61.63 -9.33 1.09
N LYS A 19 -62.29 -9.08 -0.05
CA LYS A 19 -61.62 -8.84 -1.33
C LYS A 19 -60.71 -7.60 -1.25
N ASN A 20 -61.17 -6.53 -0.61
CA ASN A 20 -60.37 -5.32 -0.42
C ASN A 20 -59.16 -5.57 0.49
N GLN A 21 -59.32 -6.33 1.57
CA GLN A 21 -58.23 -6.73 2.45
C GLN A 21 -57.20 -7.59 1.72
N LEU A 22 -57.63 -8.58 0.94
CA LEU A 22 -56.76 -9.40 0.09
C LEU A 22 -55.98 -8.55 -0.93
N CYS A 23 -56.64 -7.57 -1.57
CA CYS A 23 -55.97 -6.67 -2.49
C CYS A 23 -54.85 -5.85 -1.79
N LYS A 24 -55.12 -5.33 -0.59
CA LYS A 24 -54.13 -4.60 0.21
C LYS A 24 -52.95 -5.51 0.60
N GLN A 25 -53.22 -6.74 1.03
CA GLN A 25 -52.17 -7.69 1.37
C GLN A 25 -51.32 -8.07 0.16
N ASN A 26 -51.93 -8.32 -1.00
CA ASN A 26 -51.19 -8.63 -2.22
C ASN A 26 -50.26 -7.47 -2.65
N LYS A 27 -50.70 -6.21 -2.51
CA LYS A 27 -49.83 -5.04 -2.75
C LYS A 27 -48.63 -5.03 -1.80
N LEU A 28 -48.85 -5.26 -0.51
CA LEU A 28 -47.78 -5.31 0.49
C LEU A 28 -46.80 -6.46 0.23
N ILE A 29 -47.30 -7.62 -0.16
CA ILE A 29 -46.47 -8.79 -0.51
C ILE A 29 -45.59 -8.45 -1.72
N GLN A 30 -46.16 -7.81 -2.74
CA GLN A 30 -45.43 -7.42 -3.94
C GLN A 30 -44.31 -6.41 -3.63
N GLU A 31 -44.61 -5.38 -2.81
CA GLU A 31 -43.61 -4.40 -2.37
C GLU A 31 -42.48 -5.06 -1.57
N LYS A 32 -42.81 -5.97 -0.65
CA LYS A 32 -41.80 -6.73 0.11
C LYS A 32 -40.94 -7.59 -0.81
N LYS A 33 -41.53 -8.23 -1.81
CA LYS A 33 -40.79 -9.03 -2.80
C LYS A 33 -39.81 -8.16 -3.59
N GLU A 34 -40.22 -7.00 -4.04
CA GLU A 34 -39.36 -6.05 -4.77
C GLU A 34 -38.21 -5.55 -3.89
N ASN A 35 -38.48 -5.22 -2.62
CA ASN A 35 -37.45 -4.82 -1.67
C ASN A 35 -36.43 -5.93 -1.41
N VAL A 36 -36.87 -7.19 -1.27
CA VAL A 36 -35.97 -8.34 -1.11
C VAL A 36 -35.09 -8.53 -2.34
N LEU A 37 -35.66 -8.43 -3.55
CA LEU A 37 -34.88 -8.55 -4.78
C LEU A 37 -33.81 -7.45 -4.89
N LYS A 38 -34.15 -6.22 -4.50
CA LYS A 38 -33.19 -5.11 -4.46
C LYS A 38 -32.06 -5.39 -3.47
N MET A 39 -32.37 -5.85 -2.26
CA MET A 39 -31.36 -6.21 -1.26
C MET A 39 -30.45 -7.35 -1.75
N ILE A 40 -30.99 -8.36 -2.43
CA ILE A 40 -30.18 -9.44 -3.02
C ILE A 40 -29.18 -8.89 -4.04
N ALA A 41 -29.62 -7.97 -4.91
CA ALA A 41 -28.74 -7.33 -5.89
C ALA A 41 -27.63 -6.51 -5.23
N GLU A 42 -27.96 -5.75 -4.17
CA GLU A 42 -26.99 -4.97 -3.40
C GLU A 42 -25.95 -5.87 -2.69
N VAL A 43 -26.40 -6.97 -2.07
CA VAL A 43 -25.50 -7.93 -1.41
C VAL A 43 -24.54 -8.54 -2.43
N LYS A 44 -25.06 -8.99 -3.57
CA LYS A 44 -24.23 -9.58 -4.64
C LYS A 44 -23.21 -8.59 -5.19
N GLY A 45 -23.59 -7.32 -5.36
CA GLY A 45 -22.66 -6.27 -5.79
C GLY A 45 -21.54 -6.04 -4.78
N LYS A 46 -21.86 -6.01 -3.48
CA LYS A 46 -20.87 -5.87 -2.41
C LYS A 46 -19.94 -7.08 -2.28
N GLU A 47 -20.44 -8.28 -2.50
CA GLU A 47 -19.60 -9.50 -2.53
C GLU A 47 -18.55 -9.42 -3.64
N GLN A 48 -18.95 -9.00 -4.85
CA GLN A 48 -18.02 -8.82 -5.97
C GLN A 48 -16.96 -7.75 -5.68
N GLU A 49 -17.37 -6.60 -5.14
CA GLU A 49 -16.44 -5.54 -4.73
C GLU A 49 -15.45 -6.04 -3.66
N SER A 50 -15.93 -6.84 -2.70
CA SER A 50 -15.09 -7.44 -1.66
C SER A 50 -14.06 -8.42 -2.25
N GLU A 51 -14.45 -9.23 -3.23
CA GLU A 51 -13.54 -10.14 -3.93
C GLU A 51 -12.45 -9.38 -4.69
N GLU A 52 -12.83 -8.33 -5.42
CA GLU A 52 -11.89 -7.46 -6.16
C GLU A 52 -10.89 -6.78 -5.22
N LEU A 53 -11.37 -6.22 -4.10
CA LEU A 53 -10.51 -5.60 -3.09
C LEU A 53 -9.55 -6.62 -2.46
N THR A 54 -10.04 -7.84 -2.20
CA THR A 54 -9.21 -8.92 -1.64
C THR A 54 -8.10 -9.31 -2.60
N ALA A 55 -8.40 -9.45 -3.89
CA ALA A 55 -7.41 -9.74 -4.93
C ALA A 55 -6.36 -8.62 -5.01
N LYS A 56 -6.78 -7.36 -5.00
CA LYS A 56 -5.88 -6.20 -5.04
C LYS A 56 -4.97 -6.12 -3.82
N ILE A 57 -5.48 -6.42 -2.63
CA ILE A 57 -4.67 -6.50 -1.41
C ILE A 57 -3.60 -7.57 -1.53
N GLN A 58 -3.93 -8.73 -2.10
CA GLN A 58 -2.98 -9.82 -2.29
C GLN A 58 -1.86 -9.44 -3.28
N GLU A 59 -2.21 -8.83 -4.41
CA GLU A 59 -1.25 -8.33 -5.39
C GLU A 59 -0.28 -7.32 -4.78
N LEU A 60 -0.81 -6.34 -4.03
CA LEU A 60 0.00 -5.33 -3.35
C LEU A 60 0.94 -5.93 -2.31
N LYS A 61 0.52 -6.96 -1.57
CA LYS A 61 1.38 -7.67 -0.62
C LYS A 61 2.55 -8.36 -1.33
N GLU A 62 2.29 -9.01 -2.46
CA GLU A 62 3.32 -9.69 -3.26
C GLU A 62 4.29 -8.71 -3.91
N GLU A 63 3.80 -7.58 -4.44
CA GLU A 63 4.66 -6.52 -4.95
C GLU A 63 5.53 -5.92 -3.85
N TYR A 64 4.96 -5.68 -2.66
CA TYR A 64 5.71 -5.17 -1.51
C TYR A 64 6.81 -6.13 -1.07
N ALA A 65 6.52 -7.44 -1.01
CA ALA A 65 7.50 -8.47 -0.68
C ALA A 65 8.68 -8.47 -1.68
N ARG A 66 8.38 -8.44 -3.00
CA ARG A 66 9.39 -8.38 -4.06
C ARG A 66 10.28 -7.14 -3.97
N LYS A 67 9.68 -5.96 -3.75
CA LYS A 67 10.43 -4.71 -3.58
C LYS A 67 11.34 -4.76 -2.35
N ARG A 68 10.83 -5.28 -1.23
CA ARG A 68 11.61 -5.43 0.01
C ARG A 68 12.81 -6.34 -0.20
N GLU A 69 12.63 -7.47 -0.86
CA GLU A 69 13.72 -8.42 -1.17
C GLU A 69 14.79 -7.79 -2.08
N THR A 70 14.35 -7.05 -3.11
CA THR A 70 15.26 -6.33 -4.01
C THR A 70 16.11 -5.31 -3.25
N ILE A 71 15.49 -4.51 -2.36
CA ILE A 71 16.19 -3.54 -1.52
C ILE A 71 17.17 -4.25 -0.57
N SER A 72 16.76 -5.36 0.05
CA SER A 72 17.61 -6.12 0.96
C SER A 72 18.85 -6.66 0.24
N THR A 73 18.68 -7.24 -0.94
CA THR A 73 19.79 -7.75 -1.76
C THR A 73 20.73 -6.63 -2.19
N ALA A 74 20.18 -5.50 -2.67
CA ALA A 74 20.98 -4.33 -3.06
C ALA A 74 21.76 -3.74 -1.88
N ASN A 75 21.15 -3.66 -0.70
CA ASN A 75 21.80 -3.16 0.51
C ASN A 75 22.95 -4.08 0.93
N LYS A 76 22.77 -5.39 0.88
CA LYS A 76 23.83 -6.35 1.20
C LYS A 76 25.01 -6.21 0.23
N ALA A 77 24.75 -6.12 -1.08
CA ALA A 77 25.79 -5.92 -2.09
C ALA A 77 26.53 -4.58 -1.88
N ASN A 78 25.80 -3.51 -1.54
CA ASN A 78 26.38 -2.21 -1.24
C ASN A 78 27.24 -2.25 0.03
N GLU A 79 26.81 -2.97 1.07
CA GLU A 79 27.57 -3.13 2.31
C GLU A 79 28.89 -3.89 2.08
N GLU A 80 28.85 -4.98 1.30
CA GLU A 80 30.05 -5.73 0.93
C GLU A 80 31.02 -4.87 0.10
N ARG A 81 30.49 -4.12 -0.88
CA ARG A 81 31.28 -3.18 -1.68
C ARG A 81 31.89 -2.08 -0.81
N LEU A 82 31.13 -1.52 0.13
CA LEU A 82 31.61 -0.49 1.05
C LEU A 82 32.72 -1.03 1.96
N LYS A 83 32.55 -2.24 2.51
CA LYS A 83 33.61 -2.92 3.30
C LYS A 83 34.87 -3.13 2.49
N GLY A 84 34.75 -3.51 1.21
CA GLY A 84 35.90 -3.63 0.30
C GLY A 84 36.62 -2.31 0.09
N LEU A 85 35.88 -1.24 -0.22
CA LEU A 85 36.43 0.10 -0.40
C LEU A 85 37.08 0.63 0.87
N GLN A 86 36.47 0.41 2.03
CA GLN A 86 37.03 0.82 3.32
C GLN A 86 38.37 0.13 3.58
N LYS A 87 38.44 -1.19 3.37
CA LYS A 87 39.71 -1.92 3.48
C LYS A 87 40.78 -1.35 2.56
N SER A 88 40.45 -1.03 1.31
CA SER A 88 41.40 -0.40 0.39
C SER A 88 41.84 0.99 0.86
N ALA A 89 40.92 1.82 1.38
CA ALA A 89 41.24 3.12 1.94
C ALA A 89 42.15 3.00 3.17
N ASP A 90 41.88 2.02 4.04
CA ASP A 90 42.70 1.72 5.21
C ASP A 90 44.12 1.31 4.79
N LEU A 91 44.28 0.50 3.73
CA LEU A 91 45.61 0.15 3.20
C LEU A 91 46.41 1.38 2.74
N TYR A 92 45.78 2.35 2.06
CA TYR A 92 46.46 3.58 1.66
C TYR A 92 46.90 4.42 2.86
N ARG A 93 46.05 4.52 3.87
CA ARG A 93 46.37 5.25 5.11
C ARG A 93 47.51 4.56 5.85
N ASP A 94 47.44 3.24 6.03
CA ASP A 94 48.36 2.50 6.88
C ASP A 94 49.73 2.31 6.21
N TYR A 95 49.78 2.12 4.89
CA TYR A 95 51.05 1.89 4.16
C TYR A 95 51.67 3.16 3.58
N LEU A 96 50.87 4.14 3.15
CA LEU A 96 51.38 5.36 2.52
C LEU A 96 51.25 6.59 3.41
N GLY A 97 50.64 6.47 4.59
CA GLY A 97 50.27 7.63 5.39
C GLY A 97 49.29 8.55 4.65
N LEU A 98 48.57 8.06 3.64
CA LEU A 98 47.78 8.90 2.74
C LEU A 98 46.29 8.68 2.94
N GLU A 99 45.58 9.77 3.19
CA GLU A 99 44.14 9.83 3.20
C GLU A 99 43.62 10.82 2.15
N ILE A 100 42.59 10.40 1.40
CA ILE A 100 41.96 11.22 0.36
C ILE A 100 40.48 11.40 0.73
N ARG A 101 40.04 12.65 0.90
CA ARG A 101 38.66 13.00 1.25
C ARG A 101 38.03 13.91 0.21
N LYS A 102 36.74 13.69 -0.07
CA LYS A 102 35.94 14.65 -0.84
C LYS A 102 35.51 15.80 0.09
N ILE A 103 35.78 17.03 -0.33
CA ILE A 103 35.33 18.24 0.38
C ILE A 103 34.36 19.04 -0.49
N HIS A 104 33.72 20.05 0.09
CA HIS A 104 32.77 20.91 -0.61
C HIS A 104 33.34 21.53 -1.89
N GLY A 105 32.48 21.77 -2.89
CA GLY A 105 32.88 22.41 -4.14
C GLY A 105 33.63 21.49 -5.11
N ASN A 106 33.31 20.19 -5.13
CA ASN A 106 33.90 19.19 -6.02
C ASN A 106 35.44 19.12 -5.93
N LYS A 107 36.01 19.38 -4.75
CA LYS A 107 37.45 19.27 -4.52
C LYS A 107 37.78 17.98 -3.78
N LEU A 108 38.98 17.47 -4.03
CA LEU A 108 39.61 16.41 -3.27
C LEU A 108 40.68 17.01 -2.35
N GLN A 109 40.73 16.54 -1.12
CA GLN A 109 41.76 16.89 -0.16
C GLN A 109 42.64 15.66 0.05
N PHE A 110 43.93 15.84 -0.10
CA PHE A 110 44.95 14.84 0.14
C PHE A 110 45.63 15.18 1.46
N ILE A 111 45.72 14.21 2.36
CA ILE A 111 46.26 14.36 3.71
C ILE A 111 47.35 13.30 3.86
N PHE A 112 48.58 13.74 4.08
CA PHE A 112 49.74 12.88 4.31
C PHE A 112 50.14 12.94 5.78
N THR A 113 50.41 11.77 6.37
CA THR A 113 51.08 11.58 7.66
C THR A 113 52.44 10.91 7.43
N SER A 114 53.19 10.67 8.49
CA SER A 114 54.53 10.07 8.48
C SER A 114 55.60 10.86 7.72
N ILE A 115 55.40 12.16 7.52
CA ILE A 115 56.39 13.04 6.88
C ILE A 115 57.42 13.56 7.89
N ASP A 116 57.00 13.98 9.08
CA ASP A 116 57.91 14.38 10.16
C ASP A 116 58.30 13.17 11.00
N PRO A 117 59.56 12.72 11.00
CA PRO A 117 59.99 11.58 11.80
C PRO A 117 59.85 11.80 13.31
N LYS A 118 59.81 13.07 13.78
CA LYS A 118 59.64 13.40 15.20
C LYS A 118 58.18 13.38 15.63
N ASN A 119 57.27 13.61 14.70
CA ASN A 119 55.84 13.56 14.95
C ASN A 119 55.08 12.97 13.75
N PRO A 120 55.10 11.62 13.60
CA PRO A 120 54.53 10.93 12.45
C PRO A 120 53.03 11.18 12.25
N GLU A 121 52.29 11.52 13.30
CA GLU A 121 50.85 11.82 13.19
C GLU A 121 50.54 13.22 12.66
N SER A 122 51.56 14.05 12.41
CA SER A 122 51.37 15.40 11.88
C SER A 122 50.75 15.37 10.48
N PRO A 123 49.61 16.04 10.25
CA PRO A 123 48.98 16.07 8.94
C PRO A 123 49.56 17.15 8.03
N TYR A 124 49.90 16.78 6.80
CA TYR A 124 50.30 17.68 5.73
C TYR A 124 49.31 17.54 4.57
N MET A 125 48.65 18.63 4.21
CA MET A 125 47.47 18.56 3.36
C MET A 125 47.45 19.59 2.24
N PHE A 126 46.94 19.20 1.08
CA PHE A 126 46.58 20.11 0.00
C PHE A 126 45.22 19.73 -0.57
N SER A 127 44.59 20.65 -1.30
CA SER A 127 43.31 20.40 -1.96
C SER A 127 43.41 20.68 -3.45
N MET A 128 42.82 19.81 -4.25
CA MET A 128 42.85 19.88 -5.71
C MET A 128 41.41 19.76 -6.25
N SER A 129 41.09 20.57 -7.25
CA SER A 129 39.92 20.41 -8.10
C SER A 129 40.37 20.11 -9.51
N ILE A 130 39.64 19.23 -10.19
CA ILE A 130 39.84 19.00 -11.63
C ILE A 130 38.89 19.96 -12.33
N ASN A 131 39.43 20.87 -13.15
CA ASN A 131 38.64 21.65 -14.09
C ASN A 131 38.56 20.88 -15.41
N GLU A 132 37.43 20.92 -16.11
CA GLU A 132 37.36 20.44 -17.50
C GLU A 132 38.30 21.28 -18.35
N ALA A 133 39.12 20.61 -19.17
CA ALA A 133 40.09 21.23 -20.08
C ALA A 133 39.43 21.64 -21.39
#